data_AF-A0A8M8UYQ7-F1
#
_entry.id   AF-A0A8M8UYQ7-F1
#
_cell.length_a   1.000
_cell.length_b   1.000
_cell.length_c   1.000
_cell.angle_alpha   90.00
_cell.angle_beta   90.00
_cell.angle_gamma   90.00
#
_symmetry.space_group_name_H-M   'P 1'
#
loop_
_entity.id
_entity.type
_entity.pdbx_description
1 polymer ?
#
loop_
_entity_poly.entity_id
_entity_poly.type
_entity_poly.pdbx_seq_one_letter_code
_entity_poly.pdbx_strand_id
1 'polypeptide(L)'
;MCASVDGVDSVGSMSLKSEQENDNVPMPIVLIDQDSDPDATIVQVSFGDRLGALVDTMKALKDLGLDVLKGTVSTENSVTQTKFFITRLATGRKVEDPDLLERIRLTIINNLLKYHPESSERLAMGEAFGIKPPEKKVDVDIATHIHVKEDGPRRSLLYIETADRPGLLLEMIKIMADVNVNVESAEIDTEGLVARDTFHVSYRGAALNSSLSQVLVNCLRYYLRRPETDEDSY
;
A
#
# COMPACT_ATOMS: atom_id res chain seq x y z
N MET A 1 55.67 17.89 -55.85
CA MET A 1 54.27 18.04 -55.40
C MET A 1 53.52 16.77 -55.78
N CYS A 2 53.16 15.96 -54.78
CA CYS A 2 51.91 15.20 -54.65
C CYS A 2 51.99 14.39 -53.35
N ALA A 3 51.18 14.84 -52.39
CA ALA A 3 50.69 14.21 -51.16
C ALA A 3 49.37 13.47 -51.53
N SER A 4 48.72 12.57 -50.77
CA SER A 4 48.94 11.89 -49.50
C SER A 4 47.83 10.83 -49.38
N VAL A 5 48.18 9.74 -48.70
CA VAL A 5 47.47 8.73 -47.87
C VAL A 5 45.93 8.75 -47.68
N ASP A 6 45.41 7.52 -47.66
CA ASP A 6 44.09 7.01 -47.26
C ASP A 6 43.68 7.31 -45.80
N GLY A 7 42.36 7.31 -45.53
CA GLY A 7 41.83 7.25 -44.16
C GLY A 7 40.30 7.37 -44.04
N VAL A 8 39.68 6.24 -43.73
CA VAL A 8 38.25 5.92 -43.50
C VAL A 8 37.53 6.84 -42.50
N ASP A 9 36.31 7.31 -42.84
CA ASP A 9 35.40 8.01 -41.90
C ASP A 9 34.15 7.18 -41.54
N SER A 10 34.25 6.64 -40.33
CA SER A 10 33.28 6.53 -39.23
C SER A 10 31.77 6.41 -39.48
N VAL A 11 31.26 5.27 -39.02
CA VAL A 11 29.86 4.90 -38.81
C VAL A 11 29.20 5.81 -37.77
N GLY A 12 28.01 6.31 -38.10
CA GLY A 12 27.17 7.11 -37.19
C GLY A 12 26.84 6.36 -35.91
N SER A 13 27.33 6.89 -34.79
CA SER A 13 26.94 6.47 -33.44
C SER A 13 25.50 6.94 -33.17
N MET A 14 24.54 6.03 -33.33
CA MET A 14 23.27 6.12 -32.63
C MET A 14 23.60 6.11 -31.14
N SER A 15 23.48 7.28 -30.49
CA SER A 15 23.51 7.36 -29.03
C SER A 15 22.35 6.53 -28.48
N LEU A 16 22.66 5.29 -28.12
CA LEU A 16 21.99 4.54 -27.08
C LEU A 16 21.95 5.49 -25.88
N LYS A 17 20.76 6.01 -25.56
CA LYS A 17 20.53 6.63 -24.26
C LYS A 17 20.89 5.57 -23.24
N SER A 18 22.03 5.76 -22.60
CA SER A 18 22.48 4.92 -21.52
C SER A 18 21.40 4.92 -20.45
N GLU A 19 20.93 3.73 -20.08
CA GLU A 19 20.23 3.44 -18.83
C GLU A 19 21.21 3.63 -17.66
N GLN A 20 21.72 4.84 -17.50
CA GLN A 20 22.61 5.21 -16.41
C GLN A 20 21.82 5.95 -15.35
N GLU A 21 21.69 5.24 -14.23
CA GLU A 21 21.34 5.73 -12.89
C GLU A 21 19.89 6.20 -12.74
N ASN A 22 18.98 5.23 -12.56
CA ASN A 22 17.79 5.47 -11.74
C ASN A 22 18.28 5.80 -10.33
N ASP A 23 18.43 7.09 -10.06
CA ASP A 23 18.66 7.64 -8.74
C ASP A 23 17.69 6.95 -7.76
N ASN A 24 18.26 6.43 -6.68
CA ASN A 24 17.73 5.36 -5.83
C ASN A 24 16.56 5.84 -4.95
N VAL A 25 15.45 6.31 -5.54
CA VAL A 25 14.26 6.66 -4.75
C VAL A 25 13.78 5.38 -4.06
N PRO A 26 13.66 5.32 -2.74
CA PRO A 26 13.21 4.11 -2.07
C PRO A 26 11.74 3.83 -2.40
N MET A 27 11.34 2.55 -2.48
CA MET A 27 9.93 2.19 -2.57
C MET A 27 9.27 2.49 -1.22
N PRO A 28 8.27 3.39 -1.17
CA PRO A 28 7.55 3.68 0.05
C PRO A 28 6.64 2.51 0.44
N ILE A 29 6.69 2.13 1.72
CA ILE A 29 5.85 1.07 2.29
C ILE A 29 5.13 1.63 3.53
N VAL A 30 3.83 1.37 3.61
CA VAL A 30 3.01 1.60 4.80
C VAL A 30 2.28 0.31 5.13
N LEU A 31 2.63 -0.27 6.27
CA LEU A 31 2.08 -1.51 6.79
C LEU A 31 1.32 -1.23 8.09
N ILE A 32 0.07 -1.67 8.18
CA ILE A 32 -0.72 -1.67 9.41
C ILE A 32 -1.04 -3.10 9.78
N ASP A 33 -0.61 -3.52 10.96
CA ASP A 33 -0.71 -4.89 11.46
C ASP A 33 -1.60 -4.91 12.72
N GLN A 34 -2.68 -5.68 12.64
CA GLN A 34 -3.61 -5.92 13.73
C GLN A 34 -3.53 -7.36 14.28
N ASP A 35 -2.58 -8.19 13.90
CA ASP A 35 -2.48 -9.58 14.38
C ASP A 35 -1.34 -9.76 15.38
N SER A 36 -0.18 -9.12 15.17
CA SER A 36 1.04 -9.39 15.95
C SER A 36 0.99 -8.97 17.43
N ASP A 37 0.13 -8.01 17.79
CA ASP A 37 -0.02 -7.51 19.16
C ASP A 37 -1.50 -7.47 19.56
N PRO A 38 -1.91 -8.08 20.69
CA PRO A 38 -3.32 -8.13 21.09
C PRO A 38 -3.84 -6.78 21.60
N ASP A 39 -2.98 -5.90 22.10
CA ASP A 39 -3.35 -4.69 22.83
C ASP A 39 -3.12 -3.40 22.02
N ALA A 40 -2.26 -3.45 21.01
CA ALA A 40 -1.95 -2.32 20.14
C ALA A 40 -2.09 -2.67 18.65
N THR A 41 -2.31 -1.65 17.83
CA THR A 41 -2.18 -1.75 16.37
C THR A 41 -0.77 -1.33 16.02
N ILE A 42 -0.07 -2.11 15.21
CA ILE A 42 1.28 -1.79 14.79
C ILE A 42 1.21 -1.06 13.46
N VAL A 43 1.95 0.05 13.34
CA VAL A 43 2.12 0.77 12.08
C VAL A 43 3.60 0.81 11.75
N GLN A 44 3.97 0.18 10.65
CA GLN A 44 5.32 0.21 10.11
C GLN A 44 5.36 1.06 8.87
N VAL A 45 6.40 1.87 8.77
CA VAL A 45 6.58 2.80 7.69
C VAL A 45 8.03 2.75 7.23
N SER A 46 8.23 2.64 5.92
CA SER A 46 9.55 2.58 5.31
C SER A 46 9.73 3.74 4.35
N PHE A 47 10.49 4.76 4.76
CA PHE A 47 10.97 5.81 3.86
C PHE A 47 12.07 6.68 4.52
N GLY A 48 13.14 6.93 3.76
CA GLY A 48 14.14 7.98 4.02
C GLY A 48 14.69 8.11 5.45
N ASP A 49 15.40 9.19 5.74
CA ASP A 49 15.98 9.47 7.07
C ASP A 49 15.64 10.90 7.55
N ARG A 50 14.66 11.55 6.91
CA ARG A 50 14.29 12.94 7.21
C ARG A 50 13.62 13.02 8.59
N LEU A 51 14.36 13.51 9.58
CA LEU A 51 13.89 13.71 10.96
C LEU A 51 12.57 14.49 11.07
N GLY A 52 12.38 15.51 10.21
CA GLY A 52 11.15 16.30 10.18
C GLY A 52 9.91 15.49 9.81
N ALA A 53 10.06 14.46 8.98
CA ALA A 53 8.96 13.59 8.59
C ALA A 53 8.44 12.75 9.76
N LEU A 54 9.35 12.28 10.62
CA LEU A 54 8.99 11.51 11.81
C LEU A 54 8.21 12.36 12.82
N VAL A 55 8.68 13.58 13.10
CA VAL A 55 8.03 14.49 14.05
C VAL A 55 6.62 14.87 13.61
N ASP A 56 6.46 15.25 12.33
CA ASP A 56 5.14 15.57 11.78
C ASP A 56 4.22 14.35 11.71
N THR A 57 4.77 13.16 11.48
CA THR A 57 4.00 11.90 11.54
C THR A 57 3.49 11.64 12.97
N MET A 58 4.35 11.75 13.99
CA MET A 58 3.95 11.59 15.39
C MET A 58 2.88 12.61 15.80
N LYS A 59 3.04 13.86 15.37
CA LYS A 59 2.05 14.91 15.59
C LYS A 59 0.72 14.58 14.91
N ALA A 60 0.75 14.15 13.65
CA ALA A 60 -0.46 13.84 12.89
C ALA A 60 -1.20 12.62 13.48
N LEU A 61 -0.48 11.60 13.95
CA LEU A 61 -1.08 10.48 14.69
C LEU A 61 -1.76 10.96 15.98
N LYS A 62 -1.11 11.84 16.74
CA LYS A 62 -1.71 12.45 17.94
C LYS A 62 -2.96 13.27 17.60
N ASP A 63 -2.92 14.05 16.52
CA ASP A 63 -4.05 14.88 16.06
C ASP A 63 -5.24 14.01 15.58
N LEU A 64 -4.99 12.76 15.18
CA LEU A 64 -6.03 11.74 14.94
C LEU A 64 -6.62 11.13 16.23
N GLY A 65 -6.14 11.55 17.40
CA GLY A 65 -6.58 11.02 18.69
C GLY A 65 -5.94 9.68 19.04
N LEU A 66 -4.70 9.45 18.59
CA LEU A 66 -3.93 8.23 18.86
C LEU A 66 -2.81 8.51 19.85
N ASP A 67 -2.44 7.49 20.61
CA ASP A 67 -1.24 7.48 21.45
C ASP A 67 -0.22 6.47 20.89
N VAL A 68 1.07 6.82 20.97
CA VAL A 68 2.16 5.98 20.49
C VAL A 68 2.90 5.41 21.71
N LEU A 69 2.63 4.15 22.03
CA LEU A 69 3.15 3.48 23.22
C LEU A 69 4.64 3.14 23.10
N LYS A 70 5.06 2.75 21.90
CA LYS A 70 6.41 2.32 21.58
C LYS A 70 6.74 2.66 20.14
N GLY A 71 7.96 3.12 19.91
CA GLY A 71 8.52 3.34 18.59
C GLY A 71 9.87 2.64 18.46
N THR A 72 10.11 1.98 17.34
CA THR A 72 11.42 1.42 17.00
C THR A 72 11.82 1.88 15.61
N VAL A 73 13.07 2.32 15.46
CA VAL A 73 13.66 2.68 14.17
C VAL A 73 14.77 1.67 13.89
N SER A 74 14.72 1.05 12.73
CA SER A 74 15.74 0.13 12.23
C SER A 74 16.13 0.54 10.81
N THR A 75 17.42 0.53 10.49
CA THR A 75 17.91 0.81 9.14
C THR A 75 18.61 -0.43 8.62
N GLU A 76 18.07 -1.01 7.55
CA GLU A 76 18.63 -2.18 6.88
C GLU A 76 18.80 -1.86 5.40
N ASN A 77 19.97 -2.18 4.81
CA ASN A 77 20.25 -1.97 3.39
C ASN A 77 19.93 -0.55 2.87
N SER A 78 20.20 0.48 3.67
CA SER A 78 19.88 1.91 3.36
C SER A 78 18.39 2.25 3.36
N VAL A 79 17.54 1.35 3.83
CA VAL A 79 16.10 1.57 4.03
C VAL A 79 15.83 1.69 5.52
N THR A 80 15.35 2.86 5.94
CA THR A 80 14.92 3.09 7.32
C THR A 80 13.46 2.70 7.46
N GLN A 81 13.21 1.78 8.39
CA GLN A 81 11.90 1.37 8.82
C GLN A 81 11.62 1.90 10.21
N THR A 82 10.49 2.55 10.37
CA THR A 82 9.98 2.99 11.67
C THR A 82 8.72 2.19 11.98
N LYS A 83 8.69 1.53 13.14
CA LYS A 83 7.49 0.85 13.65
C LYS A 83 6.96 1.56 14.87
N PHE A 84 5.64 1.72 14.93
CA PHE A 84 4.91 2.34 16.03
C PHE A 84 3.84 1.41 16.56
N PHE A 85 3.71 1.33 17.86
CA PHE A 85 2.61 0.65 18.54
C PHE A 85 1.60 1.72 18.96
N ILE A 86 0.43 1.73 18.32
CA ILE A 86 -0.57 2.77 18.50
C ILE A 86 -1.83 2.26 19.19
N THR A 87 -2.42 3.13 20.00
CA THR A 87 -3.73 2.91 20.63
C THR A 87 -4.59 4.17 20.52
N ARG A 88 -5.89 4.07 20.80
CA ARG A 88 -6.78 5.22 20.88
C ARG A 88 -6.51 6.00 22.16
N LEU A 89 -6.13 7.28 22.04
CA LEU A 89 -5.80 8.16 23.17
C LEU A 89 -6.92 8.21 24.22
N ALA A 90 -8.18 8.23 23.78
CA ALA A 90 -9.33 8.35 24.69
C ALA A 90 -9.62 7.09 25.52
N THR A 91 -9.14 5.90 25.09
CA THR A 91 -9.54 4.62 25.70
C THR A 91 -8.37 3.72 26.08
N GLY A 92 -7.17 3.99 25.56
CA GLY A 92 -6.01 3.11 25.67
C GLY A 92 -6.17 1.77 24.93
N ARG A 93 -7.22 1.59 24.13
CA ARG A 93 -7.50 0.35 23.40
C ARG A 93 -6.90 0.36 22.00
N LYS A 94 -6.71 -0.84 21.47
CA LYS A 94 -6.32 -1.11 20.08
C LYS A 94 -7.20 -0.39 19.05
N VAL A 95 -6.61 -0.05 17.91
CA VAL A 95 -7.32 0.57 16.79
C VAL A 95 -7.88 -0.52 15.88
N GLU A 96 -9.20 -0.70 15.92
CA GLU A 96 -9.90 -1.75 15.15
C GLU A 96 -10.87 -1.21 14.11
N ASP A 97 -11.15 0.09 14.16
CA ASP A 97 -12.15 0.76 13.32
C ASP A 97 -11.60 1.02 11.92
N PRO A 98 -12.21 0.42 10.88
CA PRO A 98 -11.73 0.52 9.50
C PRO A 98 -11.56 1.96 9.01
N ASP A 99 -12.50 2.85 9.34
CA ASP A 99 -12.44 4.26 8.97
C ASP A 99 -11.22 4.95 9.58
N LEU A 100 -10.88 4.62 10.82
CA LEU A 100 -9.70 5.16 11.48
C LEU A 100 -8.40 4.56 10.94
N LEU A 101 -8.38 3.27 10.60
CA LEU A 101 -7.22 2.61 9.97
C LEU A 101 -6.90 3.25 8.61
N GLU A 102 -7.91 3.47 7.77
CA GLU A 102 -7.73 4.14 6.48
C GLU A 102 -7.24 5.58 6.68
N ARG A 103 -7.81 6.32 7.64
CA ARG A 103 -7.34 7.67 7.96
C ARG A 103 -5.88 7.69 8.41
N ILE A 104 -5.45 6.74 9.24
CA ILE A 104 -4.04 6.58 9.65
C ILE A 104 -3.15 6.38 8.43
N ARG A 105 -3.50 5.41 7.58
CA ARG A 105 -2.76 5.08 6.35
C ARG A 105 -2.60 6.31 5.47
N LEU A 106 -3.71 6.98 5.15
CA LEU A 106 -3.70 8.17 4.28
C LEU A 106 -2.95 9.35 4.91
N THR A 107 -3.06 9.57 6.22
CA THR A 107 -2.30 10.62 6.91
C THR A 107 -0.80 10.37 6.83
N ILE A 108 -0.36 9.13 7.00
CA ILE A 108 1.06 8.77 6.89
C ILE A 108 1.56 8.95 5.45
N ILE A 109 0.81 8.49 4.46
CA ILE A 109 1.17 8.66 3.04
C ILE A 109 1.24 10.14 2.66
N ASN A 110 0.30 10.97 3.11
CA ASN A 110 0.34 12.40 2.86
C ASN A 110 1.58 13.07 3.48
N ASN A 111 1.91 12.73 4.72
CA ASN A 111 3.12 13.23 5.35
C ASN A 111 4.38 12.76 4.61
N LEU A 112 4.42 11.48 4.19
CA LEU A 112 5.51 10.95 3.39
C LEU A 112 5.71 11.79 2.12
N LEU A 113 4.66 12.00 1.33
CA LEU A 113 4.73 12.74 0.07
C LEU A 113 5.10 14.22 0.26
N LYS A 114 4.75 14.82 1.40
CA LYS A 114 5.20 16.18 1.76
C LYS A 114 6.72 16.27 1.90
N TYR A 115 7.37 15.25 2.45
CA TYR A 115 8.82 15.26 2.70
C TYR A 115 9.64 14.57 1.62
N HIS A 116 9.02 13.66 0.88
CA HIS A 116 9.60 12.89 -0.22
C HIS A 116 8.71 12.97 -1.47
N PRO A 117 8.54 14.17 -2.07
CA PRO A 117 7.71 14.34 -3.25
C PRO A 117 8.18 13.48 -4.44
N GLU A 118 9.46 13.13 -4.51
CA GLU A 118 10.01 12.18 -5.48
C GLU A 118 9.36 10.79 -5.41
N SER A 119 8.81 10.41 -4.26
CA SER A 119 8.14 9.11 -4.08
C SER A 119 6.72 9.08 -4.69
N SER A 120 6.15 10.24 -5.05
CA SER A 120 4.82 10.31 -5.68
C SER A 120 4.74 9.56 -7.00
N GLU A 121 5.82 9.54 -7.77
CA GLU A 121 5.92 8.81 -9.05
C GLU A 121 5.87 7.27 -8.85
N ARG A 122 6.06 6.78 -7.62
CA ARG A 122 6.13 5.36 -7.27
C ARG A 122 4.96 4.88 -6.42
N LEU A 123 4.11 5.79 -5.95
CA LEU A 123 2.93 5.50 -5.13
C LEU A 123 1.66 5.67 -5.94
N ALA A 124 0.72 4.73 -5.90
CA ALA A 124 -0.58 4.93 -6.55
C ALA A 124 -1.26 6.22 -6.06
N MET A 125 -1.10 6.47 -4.76
CA MET A 125 -1.53 7.69 -4.06
C MET A 125 -0.91 8.98 -4.57
N GLY A 126 0.18 8.93 -5.35
CA GLY A 126 0.75 10.08 -6.02
C GLY A 126 -0.21 10.76 -7.01
N GLU A 127 -1.17 10.02 -7.57
CA GLU A 127 -2.21 10.61 -8.45
C GLU A 127 -3.15 11.55 -7.68
N ALA A 128 -3.47 11.22 -6.43
CA ALA A 128 -4.39 11.99 -5.59
C ALA A 128 -3.68 13.01 -4.69
N PHE A 129 -2.50 12.68 -4.19
CA PHE A 129 -1.80 13.41 -3.13
C PHE A 129 -0.38 13.86 -3.52
N GLY A 130 0.12 13.42 -4.67
CA GLY A 130 1.47 13.72 -5.14
C GLY A 130 1.57 15.03 -5.92
N ILE A 131 2.79 15.51 -6.07
CA ILE A 131 3.10 16.64 -6.98
C ILE A 131 3.09 16.15 -8.44
N LYS A 132 3.47 14.89 -8.65
CA LYS A 132 3.46 14.23 -9.95
C LYS A 132 2.72 12.89 -9.85
N PRO A 133 1.94 12.53 -10.88
CA PRO A 133 1.29 11.22 -10.93
C PRO A 133 2.33 10.10 -11.16
N PRO A 134 1.98 8.84 -10.87
CA PRO A 134 2.82 7.69 -11.17
C PRO A 134 3.23 7.59 -12.64
N GLU A 135 4.49 7.28 -12.91
CA GLU A 135 4.97 7.06 -14.28
C GLU A 135 4.35 5.82 -14.93
N LYS A 136 4.02 4.83 -14.10
CA LYS A 136 3.39 3.58 -14.51
C LYS A 136 1.98 3.52 -13.97
N LYS A 137 1.05 3.04 -14.81
CA LYS A 137 -0.30 2.67 -14.37
C LYS A 137 -0.35 1.15 -14.21
N VAL A 138 -0.86 0.69 -13.07
CA VAL A 138 -1.15 -0.72 -12.85
C VAL A 138 -2.49 -1.02 -13.49
N ASP A 139 -2.50 -2.04 -14.36
CA ASP A 139 -3.74 -2.62 -14.85
C ASP A 139 -4.40 -3.40 -13.70
N VAL A 140 -5.56 -2.93 -13.26
CA VAL A 140 -6.27 -3.47 -12.10
C VAL A 140 -6.71 -4.90 -12.35
N ASP A 141 -7.11 -5.24 -13.58
CA ASP A 141 -7.55 -6.59 -13.94
C ASP A 141 -6.41 -7.59 -13.88
N ILE A 142 -5.20 -7.16 -14.26
CA ILE A 142 -3.99 -7.98 -14.20
C ILE A 142 -3.49 -8.10 -12.76
N ALA A 143 -3.53 -7.02 -11.99
CA ALA A 143 -3.01 -7.01 -10.62
C ALA A 143 -3.92 -7.70 -9.61
N THR A 144 -5.23 -7.83 -9.89
CA THR A 144 -6.20 -8.32 -8.91
C THR A 144 -6.10 -9.83 -8.70
N HIS A 145 -5.46 -10.24 -7.62
CA HIS A 145 -5.35 -11.63 -7.17
C HIS A 145 -6.01 -11.79 -5.80
N ILE A 146 -7.02 -12.66 -5.73
CA ILE A 146 -7.81 -12.87 -4.51
C ILE A 146 -7.87 -14.37 -4.22
N HIS A 147 -7.49 -14.75 -3.00
CA HIS A 147 -7.45 -16.13 -2.57
C HIS A 147 -7.92 -16.27 -1.11
N VAL A 148 -8.68 -17.33 -0.83
CA VAL A 148 -9.08 -17.70 0.54
C VAL A 148 -8.39 -19.01 0.90
N LYS A 149 -7.78 -19.08 2.09
CA LYS A 149 -7.12 -20.26 2.64
C LYS A 149 -7.63 -20.55 4.06
N GLU A 150 -7.38 -21.76 4.53
CA GLU A 150 -7.68 -22.16 5.91
C GLU A 150 -6.73 -21.45 6.89
N ASP A 151 -7.26 -20.98 8.01
CA ASP A 151 -6.52 -20.31 9.09
C ASP A 151 -7.05 -20.76 10.46
N GLY A 152 -7.23 -22.07 10.58
CA GLY A 152 -7.78 -22.73 11.75
C GLY A 152 -9.30 -22.89 11.71
N PRO A 153 -9.89 -23.49 12.76
CA PRO A 153 -11.28 -23.93 12.73
C PRO A 153 -12.30 -22.79 12.80
N ARG A 154 -11.88 -21.60 13.25
CA ARG A 154 -12.78 -20.46 13.51
C ARG A 154 -12.72 -19.35 12.48
N ARG A 155 -11.72 -19.38 11.59
CA ARG A 155 -11.43 -18.29 10.66
C ARG A 155 -10.76 -18.81 9.38
N SER A 156 -10.78 -17.98 8.36
CA SER A 156 -10.10 -18.19 7.09
C SER A 156 -9.19 -16.99 6.82
N LEU A 157 -8.12 -17.21 6.06
CA LEU A 157 -7.24 -16.16 5.59
C LEU A 157 -7.69 -15.71 4.20
N LEU A 158 -8.09 -14.46 4.05
CA LEU A 158 -8.37 -13.83 2.77
C LEU A 158 -7.18 -12.96 2.38
N TYR A 159 -6.53 -13.29 1.27
CA TYR A 159 -5.46 -12.50 0.67
C TYR A 159 -6.00 -11.74 -0.55
N ILE A 160 -5.74 -10.44 -0.62
CA ILE A 160 -6.10 -9.56 -1.72
C ILE A 160 -4.87 -8.77 -2.16
N GLU A 161 -4.44 -8.99 -3.40
CA GLU A 161 -3.51 -8.11 -4.10
C GLU A 161 -4.26 -7.36 -5.19
N THR A 162 -4.18 -6.04 -5.24
CA THR A 162 -4.82 -5.22 -6.29
C THR A 162 -4.16 -3.85 -6.42
N ALA A 163 -4.52 -3.07 -7.44
CA ALA A 163 -4.03 -1.70 -7.58
C ALA A 163 -4.53 -0.83 -6.41
N ASP A 164 -3.62 -0.12 -5.74
CA ASP A 164 -3.97 0.70 -4.58
C ASP A 164 -4.68 2.00 -5.00
N ARG A 165 -5.58 2.49 -4.15
CA ARG A 165 -6.27 3.79 -4.32
C ARG A 165 -6.90 4.26 -3.00
N PRO A 166 -7.14 5.58 -2.84
CA PRO A 166 -7.79 6.09 -1.63
C PRO A 166 -9.16 5.44 -1.44
N GLY A 167 -9.47 5.00 -0.21
CA GLY A 167 -10.74 4.36 0.13
C GLY A 167 -10.86 2.86 -0.21
N LEU A 168 -9.83 2.26 -0.83
CA LEU A 168 -9.81 0.84 -1.19
C LEU A 168 -10.11 -0.07 0.02
N LEU A 169 -9.48 0.19 1.17
CA LEU A 169 -9.72 -0.57 2.40
C LEU A 169 -11.20 -0.57 2.81
N LEU A 170 -11.83 0.61 2.86
CA LEU A 170 -13.22 0.74 3.27
C LEU A 170 -14.17 0.02 2.31
N GLU A 171 -13.86 0.04 1.02
CA GLU A 171 -14.61 -0.69 0.01
C GLU A 171 -14.53 -2.20 0.21
N MET A 172 -13.32 -2.74 0.43
CA MET A 172 -13.12 -4.16 0.73
C MET A 172 -13.86 -4.60 2.00
N ILE A 173 -13.77 -3.80 3.07
CA ILE A 173 -14.49 -4.03 4.32
C ILE A 173 -16.00 -4.02 4.11
N LYS A 174 -16.51 -3.06 3.33
CA LYS A 174 -17.94 -2.97 3.02
C LYS A 174 -18.43 -4.19 2.23
N ILE A 175 -17.68 -4.64 1.22
CA ILE A 175 -18.02 -5.85 0.45
C ILE A 175 -18.07 -7.07 1.37
N MET A 176 -17.09 -7.23 2.25
CA MET A 176 -17.08 -8.33 3.23
C MET A 176 -18.31 -8.27 4.15
N ALA A 177 -18.63 -7.09 4.67
CA ALA A 177 -19.82 -6.87 5.51
C ALA A 177 -21.14 -7.17 4.77
N ASP A 178 -21.26 -6.77 3.50
CA ASP A 178 -22.43 -7.02 2.65
C ASP A 178 -22.63 -8.52 2.37
N VAL A 179 -21.54 -9.30 2.32
CA VAL A 179 -21.57 -10.78 2.24
C VAL A 179 -21.74 -11.44 3.62
N ASN A 180 -21.87 -10.64 4.68
CA ASN A 180 -21.99 -11.07 6.08
C ASN A 180 -20.78 -11.88 6.56
N VAL A 181 -19.59 -11.53 6.05
CA VAL A 181 -18.29 -12.03 6.47
C VAL A 181 -17.68 -11.01 7.42
N ASN A 182 -17.31 -11.47 8.62
CA ASN A 182 -16.69 -10.64 9.64
C ASN A 182 -15.18 -10.59 9.41
N VAL A 183 -14.59 -9.42 9.61
CA VAL A 183 -13.13 -9.23 9.69
C VAL A 183 -12.73 -9.20 11.15
N GLU A 184 -11.85 -10.12 11.56
CA GLU A 184 -11.36 -10.26 12.94
C GLU A 184 -10.07 -9.46 13.16
N SER A 185 -9.17 -9.51 12.20
CA SER A 185 -7.94 -8.71 12.15
C SER A 185 -7.48 -8.58 10.70
N ALA A 186 -6.63 -7.59 10.43
CA ALA A 186 -6.05 -7.36 9.13
C ALA A 186 -4.57 -6.98 9.19
N GLU A 187 -3.87 -7.33 8.11
CA GLU A 187 -2.59 -6.75 7.72
C GLU A 187 -2.85 -5.94 6.44
N ILE A 188 -2.68 -4.62 6.51
CA ILE A 188 -2.91 -3.69 5.40
C ILE A 188 -1.55 -3.24 4.90
N ASP A 189 -1.19 -3.62 3.69
CA ASP A 189 0.15 -3.41 3.14
C ASP A 189 0.06 -2.61 1.84
N THR A 190 0.53 -1.37 1.89
CA THR A 190 0.69 -0.52 0.72
C THR A 190 2.16 -0.48 0.32
N GLU A 191 2.50 -1.09 -0.82
CA GLU A 191 3.83 -1.02 -1.43
C GLU A 191 3.72 -0.41 -2.83
N GLY A 192 4.14 0.85 -2.94
CA GLY A 192 4.14 1.56 -4.22
C GLY A 192 2.75 1.66 -4.86
N LEU A 193 2.55 0.94 -5.97
CA LEU A 193 1.32 1.00 -6.77
C LEU A 193 0.27 -0.06 -6.39
N VAL A 194 0.61 -0.98 -5.48
CA VAL A 194 -0.18 -2.17 -5.18
C VAL A 194 -0.49 -2.24 -3.68
N ALA A 195 -1.71 -2.66 -3.36
CA ALA A 195 -2.11 -3.04 -2.01
C ALA A 195 -2.10 -4.57 -1.89
N ARG A 196 -1.52 -5.11 -0.81
CA ARG A 196 -1.44 -6.54 -0.50
C ARG A 196 -2.03 -6.80 0.88
N ASP A 197 -3.34 -6.77 0.94
CA ASP A 197 -4.04 -6.85 2.21
C ASP A 197 -4.37 -8.30 2.56
N THR A 198 -4.16 -8.65 3.82
CA THR A 198 -4.53 -9.94 4.40
C THR A 198 -5.57 -9.73 5.49
N PHE A 199 -6.66 -10.47 5.42
CA PHE A 199 -7.75 -10.40 6.39
C PHE A 199 -7.99 -11.77 7.02
N HIS A 200 -8.00 -11.80 8.35
CA HIS A 200 -8.52 -12.91 9.12
C HIS A 200 -10.04 -12.77 9.18
N VAL A 201 -10.75 -13.66 8.48
CA VAL A 201 -12.20 -13.53 8.29
C VAL A 201 -12.97 -14.73 8.80
N SER A 202 -14.19 -14.51 9.27
CA SER A 202 -15.08 -15.58 9.71
C SER A 202 -16.53 -15.35 9.31
N TYR A 203 -17.28 -16.45 9.21
CA TYR A 203 -18.73 -16.41 9.07
C TYR A 203 -19.36 -17.03 10.31
N ARG A 204 -20.04 -16.21 11.11
CA ARG A 204 -20.67 -16.64 12.37
C ARG A 204 -19.69 -17.34 13.32
N GLY A 205 -18.43 -16.88 13.35
CA GLY A 205 -17.36 -17.41 14.22
C GLY A 205 -16.76 -18.76 13.77
N ALA A 206 -16.99 -19.14 12.51
CA ALA A 206 -16.40 -20.31 11.86
C ALA A 206 -15.67 -19.93 10.56
N ALA A 207 -14.75 -20.79 10.14
CA ALA A 207 -14.08 -20.66 8.84
C ALA A 207 -15.09 -20.69 7.67
N LEU A 208 -14.75 -19.99 6.59
CA LEU A 208 -15.58 -19.94 5.39
C LEU A 208 -15.59 -21.29 4.68
N ASN A 209 -16.79 -21.79 4.34
CA ASN A 209 -16.90 -22.97 3.48
C ASN A 209 -16.63 -22.61 2.01
N SER A 210 -16.42 -23.62 1.16
CA SER A 210 -16.07 -23.42 -0.25
C SER A 210 -17.07 -22.55 -1.02
N SER A 211 -18.37 -22.71 -0.78
CA SER A 211 -19.42 -21.93 -1.43
C SER A 211 -19.35 -20.44 -1.05
N LEU A 212 -19.22 -20.14 0.25
CA LEU A 212 -19.13 -18.77 0.73
C LEU A 212 -17.83 -18.10 0.31
N SER A 213 -16.70 -18.82 0.36
CA SER A 213 -15.43 -18.36 -0.19
C SER A 213 -15.56 -17.98 -1.66
N GLN A 214 -16.24 -18.79 -2.47
CA GLN A 214 -16.45 -18.50 -3.89
C GLN A 214 -17.32 -17.26 -4.11
N VAL A 215 -18.38 -17.07 -3.31
CA VAL A 215 -19.23 -15.86 -3.36
C VAL A 215 -18.40 -14.63 -3.02
N LEU A 216 -17.68 -14.66 -1.91
CA LEU A 216 -16.86 -13.54 -1.45
C LEU A 216 -15.81 -13.14 -2.50
N VAL A 217 -15.07 -14.13 -3.03
CA VAL A 217 -14.07 -13.90 -4.08
C VAL A 217 -14.69 -13.28 -5.33
N ASN A 218 -15.88 -13.74 -5.74
CA ASN A 218 -16.56 -13.19 -6.92
C ASN A 218 -17.04 -11.76 -6.69
N CYS A 219 -17.59 -11.45 -5.51
CA CYS A 219 -18.00 -10.11 -5.14
C CYS A 219 -16.79 -9.15 -5.14
N LEU A 220 -15.71 -9.51 -4.47
CA LEU A 220 -14.48 -8.71 -4.44
C LEU A 220 -13.92 -8.50 -5.85
N ARG A 221 -13.84 -9.56 -6.68
CA ARG A 221 -13.41 -9.42 -8.08
C ARG A 221 -14.29 -8.47 -8.87
N TYR A 222 -15.61 -8.54 -8.68
CA TYR A 222 -16.53 -7.69 -9.44
C TYR A 222 -16.38 -6.21 -9.07
N TYR A 223 -16.31 -5.88 -7.77
CA TYR A 223 -16.25 -4.50 -7.29
C TYR A 223 -14.85 -3.87 -7.37
N LEU A 224 -13.79 -4.66 -7.20
CA LEU A 224 -12.42 -4.14 -7.31
C LEU A 224 -12.00 -3.87 -8.76
N ARG A 225 -12.71 -4.44 -9.74
CA ARG A 225 -12.55 -4.07 -11.14
C ARG A 225 -12.97 -2.63 -11.36
N ARG A 226 -12.31 -1.96 -12.31
CA ARG A 226 -12.80 -0.67 -12.78
C ARG A 226 -14.18 -0.89 -13.43
N PRO A 227 -15.19 -0.04 -13.17
CA PRO A 227 -16.30 0.05 -14.10
C PRO A 227 -15.67 0.41 -15.45
N GLU A 228 -15.85 -0.44 -16.46
CA GLU A 228 -15.54 -0.08 -17.83
C GLU A 228 -16.19 1.27 -18.08
N THR A 229 -15.37 2.30 -18.26
CA THR A 229 -15.86 3.59 -18.70
C THR A 229 -16.21 3.39 -20.17
N ASP A 230 -17.47 3.03 -20.42
CA ASP A 230 -18.17 3.33 -21.67
C ASP A 230 -18.33 4.86 -21.80
N GLU A 231 -17.21 5.58 -21.83
CA GLU A 231 -17.14 7.00 -22.15
C GLU A 231 -16.01 7.26 -23.15
N ASP A 232 -15.91 6.45 -24.22
CA ASP A 232 -15.11 6.78 -25.41
C ASP A 232 -15.64 6.08 -26.68
N SER A 233 -16.95 6.16 -26.91
CA SER A 233 -17.50 5.99 -28.27
C SER A 233 -18.76 6.83 -28.49
N TYR A 234 -18.53 8.12 -28.73
CA TYR A 234 -19.46 8.98 -29.48
C TYR A 234 -19.17 8.89 -30.97
#